data_AF-A0AA36JKI6-F1
#
_entry.id   AF-A0AA36JKI6-F1
#
_cell.length_a   1.000
_cell.length_b   1.000
_cell.length_c   1.000
_cell.angle_alpha   90.00
_cell.angle_beta   90.00
_cell.angle_gamma   90.00
#
_symmetry.space_group_name_H-M   'P 1'
#
loop_
_entity.id
_entity.type
_entity.pdbx_description
1 polymer ?
#
loop_
_entity_poly.entity_id
_entity_poly.type
_entity_poly.pdbx_seq_one_letter_code
_entity_poly.pdbx_strand_id
1 'polypeptide(L)'
;MSATSSASVRLLRVDVAQRAAVAELKLHDFLDPDLEGEVRLPWRGLGYSARGLRSTFPEERETASLLGVGGQVRCNKSWTWQWALLAATLVALAGLGIFAAQPKAAERANLEQRLGFYLPNLGHPDPNGGWMADTWDHFQLPLCDPGPPPGTMHQANVTVKEHEWVNKSKGEWVPGMWYLDKKEENGGHWVSGHYEKGIPGHFVSVPHQELKWVPLEKTPEQLDCANRQAQAAAYHEKLIYQHKGFTTIVKETEDLLRWQGEHQCPRQKVGVELSGEGKKEDKGKSSSALCQVLATQQGYDGFTWSVDKGCFLQTGAGPEKRSPGVLSGKSCLQSTTYLPWISDEAQRHTLYDQMTPTPAPYAGFDASVLCVMLIDPYSTDLDLVDKQHEARAGIFACDKYAVYSAQLLEFPSGLKTRKIYASQLVEKGGQWNVDLTTDVSMALWREVLKDPEWREVKWTVRAYPDCVFMLSNLRKLLHQEESYGNVNQQPTYLASTGNSGFPSFLQVMSQGALKSLAEKSRECFWQMRFWGDTQWHDAMWIDQCLQQTVQARRAKYTQLVNDGGGINSCESFVGTYPVPSWEQQRQCYMT
;
A
#
# COMPACT_ATOMS: atom_id res chain seq x y z
N MET A 1 52.82 -27.31 22.10
CA MET A 1 51.34 -27.41 22.00
C MET A 1 50.89 -26.44 20.92
N SER A 2 50.61 -26.93 19.72
CA SER A 2 50.11 -26.14 18.58
C SER A 2 49.79 -27.12 17.44
N ALA A 3 48.52 -27.45 17.24
CA ALA A 3 48.09 -28.41 16.22
C ALA A 3 47.40 -27.67 15.07
N THR A 4 48.05 -27.62 13.91
CA THR A 4 47.50 -27.04 12.68
C THR A 4 46.88 -28.14 11.81
N SER A 5 45.55 -28.21 11.77
CA SER A 5 44.81 -29.16 10.94
C SER A 5 44.39 -28.55 9.60
N SER A 6 45.04 -28.95 8.50
CA SER A 6 44.64 -28.57 7.14
C SER A 6 43.41 -29.36 6.68
N ALA A 7 42.29 -28.67 6.41
CA ALA A 7 41.11 -29.28 5.80
C ALA A 7 41.13 -29.08 4.28
N SER A 8 41.18 -30.17 3.51
CA SER A 8 41.24 -30.13 2.04
C SER A 8 39.86 -29.90 1.41
N VAL A 9 39.70 -28.83 0.64
CA VAL A 9 38.49 -28.57 -0.14
C VAL A 9 38.39 -29.59 -1.30
N ARG A 10 37.37 -30.44 -1.29
CA ARG A 10 37.00 -31.27 -2.45
C ARG A 10 35.98 -30.56 -3.32
N LEU A 11 36.42 -30.11 -4.50
CA LEU A 11 35.54 -29.66 -5.58
C LEU A 11 34.77 -30.86 -6.14
N LEU A 12 33.46 -30.92 -5.88
CA LEU A 12 32.55 -31.80 -6.63
C LEU A 12 32.10 -31.09 -7.90
N ARG A 13 32.49 -31.63 -9.06
CA ARG A 13 31.81 -31.31 -10.32
C ARG A 13 30.42 -31.97 -10.30
N VAL A 14 29.39 -31.21 -10.65
CA VAL A 14 28.08 -31.76 -11.00
C VAL A 14 27.96 -31.67 -12.51
N ASP A 15 27.84 -32.82 -13.17
CA ASP A 15 27.73 -32.88 -14.63
C ASP A 15 26.33 -32.47 -15.11
N VAL A 16 26.29 -31.80 -16.26
CA VAL A 16 25.04 -31.30 -16.86
C VAL A 16 24.61 -32.23 -17.99
N ALA A 17 23.76 -33.20 -17.67
CA ALA A 17 23.18 -34.13 -18.65
C ALA A 17 21.77 -34.61 -18.27
N GLN A 18 21.01 -35.00 -19.30
CA GLN A 18 19.78 -35.82 -19.24
C GLN A 18 18.55 -35.22 -18.50
N ARG A 19 17.79 -34.38 -19.21
CA ARG A 19 16.32 -34.30 -19.07
C ARG A 19 15.65 -34.95 -20.29
N ALA A 20 15.17 -36.19 -20.18
CA ALA A 20 14.26 -36.80 -21.15
C ALA A 20 13.54 -38.06 -20.60
N ALA A 21 12.20 -38.02 -20.54
CA ALA A 21 11.28 -39.14 -20.24
C ALA A 21 11.41 -39.78 -18.82
N VAL A 22 10.46 -40.53 -18.25
CA VAL A 22 9.12 -41.04 -18.68
C VAL A 22 8.10 -40.85 -17.54
N ALA A 23 6.81 -40.61 -17.88
CA ALA A 23 5.54 -40.80 -17.13
C ALA A 23 4.63 -39.58 -17.39
N GLU A 24 3.47 -39.62 -18.05
CA GLU A 24 2.44 -40.67 -18.17
C GLU A 24 2.10 -41.37 -16.85
N LEU A 25 1.14 -40.79 -16.11
CA LEU A 25 0.38 -41.52 -15.08
C LEU A 25 -1.04 -40.94 -14.93
N LYS A 26 -2.00 -41.63 -15.58
CA LYS A 26 -3.44 -41.75 -15.29
C LYS A 26 -4.21 -40.49 -14.83
N LEU A 27 -5.04 -39.97 -15.73
CA LEU A 27 -6.21 -39.17 -15.40
C LEU A 27 -7.38 -40.09 -14.99
N HIS A 28 -7.40 -40.53 -13.73
CA HIS A 28 -8.56 -41.17 -13.08
C HIS A 28 -8.51 -40.87 -11.57
N ASP A 29 -9.69 -40.82 -10.94
CA ASP A 29 -9.97 -40.56 -9.52
C ASP A 29 -10.37 -39.10 -9.17
N PHE A 30 -11.49 -38.67 -9.76
CA PHE A 30 -12.38 -37.64 -9.22
C PHE A 30 -13.85 -38.08 -9.43
N LEU A 31 -14.24 -39.15 -8.74
CA LEU A 31 -15.63 -39.52 -8.49
C LEU A 31 -15.78 -39.72 -6.99
N ASP A 32 -16.54 -38.84 -6.34
CA ASP A 32 -16.89 -38.89 -4.93
C ASP A 32 -18.13 -39.80 -4.76
N PRO A 33 -18.02 -40.96 -4.09
CA PRO A 33 -19.05 -41.99 -4.13
C PRO A 33 -19.89 -42.10 -2.85
N ASP A 34 -20.01 -41.04 -2.04
CA ASP A 34 -20.76 -41.05 -0.76
C ASP A 34 -21.78 -39.90 -0.64
N LEU A 35 -22.85 -39.95 -1.46
CA LEU A 35 -23.98 -39.00 -1.37
C LEU A 35 -25.38 -39.63 -1.61
N GLU A 36 -25.61 -40.86 -1.14
CA GLU A 36 -26.97 -41.45 -1.07
C GLU A 36 -27.81 -40.82 0.07
N GLY A 37 -28.28 -39.60 -0.14
CA GLY A 37 -29.23 -38.92 0.76
C GLY A 37 -30.67 -39.01 0.26
N GLU A 38 -31.52 -39.81 0.93
CA GLU A 38 -32.96 -39.90 0.61
C GLU A 38 -33.70 -38.55 0.81
N VAL A 39 -34.03 -37.85 -0.28
CA VAL A 39 -34.93 -36.67 -0.23
C VAL A 39 -36.39 -37.13 -0.16
N ARG A 40 -36.85 -37.49 1.04
CA ARG A 40 -38.26 -37.83 1.30
C ARG A 40 -39.16 -36.58 1.34
N LEU A 41 -39.89 -36.33 0.26
CA LEU A 41 -40.91 -35.27 0.19
C LEU A 41 -42.10 -35.53 1.14
N PRO A 42 -42.44 -34.62 2.08
CA PRO A 42 -43.59 -34.80 2.96
C PRO A 42 -44.90 -34.33 2.30
N TRP A 43 -45.54 -35.21 1.53
CA TRP A 43 -46.96 -35.06 1.18
C TRP A 43 -47.84 -35.30 2.42
N ARG A 44 -48.49 -34.25 2.94
CA ARG A 44 -49.70 -34.38 3.78
C ARG A 44 -50.68 -33.25 3.47
N GLY A 45 -51.88 -33.61 3.01
CA GLY A 45 -53.00 -32.70 2.83
C GLY A 45 -53.99 -32.75 4.00
N LEU A 46 -54.40 -31.57 4.45
CA LEU A 46 -55.63 -31.27 5.17
C LEU A 46 -56.10 -29.89 4.65
N GLY A 47 -57.38 -29.54 4.55
CA GLY A 47 -58.57 -30.30 4.96
C GLY A 47 -59.66 -29.34 5.46
N TYR A 48 -60.39 -28.70 4.53
CA TYR A 48 -61.59 -27.87 4.74
C TYR A 48 -61.62 -26.84 5.88
N SER A 49 -61.72 -25.55 5.51
CA SER A 49 -62.72 -24.65 6.12
C SER A 49 -63.04 -23.50 5.17
N ALA A 50 -64.32 -23.11 5.08
CA ALA A 50 -64.78 -22.01 4.23
C ALA A 50 -65.56 -20.97 5.04
N ARG A 51 -65.01 -19.74 5.07
CA ARG A 51 -65.65 -18.44 5.42
C ARG A 51 -64.56 -17.36 5.31
N GLY A 52 -64.74 -16.21 4.65
CA GLY A 52 -65.85 -15.77 3.80
C GLY A 52 -66.10 -14.27 3.96
N LEU A 53 -65.81 -13.47 2.94
CA LEU A 53 -66.10 -12.02 2.89
C LEU A 53 -66.33 -11.58 1.43
N ARG A 54 -67.16 -10.55 1.22
CA ARG A 54 -67.66 -10.11 -0.10
C ARG A 54 -67.24 -8.67 -0.41
N SER A 55 -66.71 -8.43 -1.61
CA SER A 55 -66.86 -7.20 -2.42
C SER A 55 -66.03 -7.34 -3.73
N THR A 56 -66.39 -6.84 -4.91
CA THR A 56 -67.68 -6.43 -5.53
C THR A 56 -67.47 -6.41 -7.07
N PHE A 57 -68.57 -6.54 -7.84
CA PHE A 57 -68.71 -6.44 -9.32
C PHE A 57 -68.12 -5.17 -9.97
N PRO A 58 -68.09 -5.03 -11.33
CA PRO A 58 -68.57 -5.92 -12.43
C PRO A 58 -67.43 -6.41 -13.36
N GLU A 59 -67.56 -7.35 -14.32
CA GLU A 59 -68.65 -7.85 -15.22
C GLU A 59 -68.84 -7.13 -16.57
N GLU A 60 -68.10 -7.61 -17.58
CA GLU A 60 -68.45 -7.75 -19.02
C GLU A 60 -67.79 -9.10 -19.45
N ARG A 61 -68.37 -10.07 -20.18
CA ARG A 61 -69.30 -10.12 -21.34
C ARG A 61 -68.66 -9.60 -22.64
N GLU A 62 -68.75 -10.26 -23.79
CA GLU A 62 -69.55 -11.46 -24.15
C GLU A 62 -68.96 -12.26 -25.33
N THR A 63 -69.61 -13.39 -25.63
CA THR A 63 -69.65 -14.19 -26.88
C THR A 63 -68.37 -14.68 -27.60
N ALA A 64 -68.38 -15.98 -27.89
CA ALA A 64 -67.44 -16.68 -28.78
C ALA A 64 -67.89 -16.63 -30.25
N SER A 65 -66.99 -17.02 -31.17
CA SER A 65 -67.37 -17.75 -32.41
C SER A 65 -66.20 -18.52 -33.01
N LEU A 66 -66.49 -19.65 -33.67
CA LEU A 66 -65.53 -20.39 -34.49
C LEU A 66 -65.43 -19.78 -35.89
N LEU A 67 -64.27 -19.94 -36.53
CA LEU A 67 -64.13 -20.46 -37.90
C LEU A 67 -62.65 -20.73 -38.21
N GLY A 68 -62.37 -21.71 -39.07
CA GLY A 68 -61.01 -22.07 -39.48
C GLY A 68 -60.89 -22.17 -41.00
N VAL A 69 -59.74 -21.76 -41.54
CA VAL A 69 -59.38 -21.90 -42.96
C VAL A 69 -57.89 -22.26 -43.05
N GLY A 70 -57.53 -23.26 -43.86
CA GLY A 70 -56.14 -23.66 -44.09
C GLY A 70 -55.48 -22.88 -45.23
N GLY A 71 -54.16 -22.63 -45.12
CA GLY A 71 -53.37 -21.94 -46.14
C GLY A 71 -52.20 -22.79 -46.64
N GLN A 72 -52.04 -22.91 -47.97
CA GLN A 72 -50.89 -23.59 -48.58
C GLN A 72 -49.63 -22.71 -48.54
N VAL A 73 -48.50 -23.28 -48.13
CA VAL A 73 -47.17 -22.65 -48.30
C VAL A 73 -46.61 -22.98 -49.69
N ARG A 74 -46.40 -21.96 -50.52
CA ARG A 74 -45.60 -22.09 -51.76
C ARG A 74 -44.14 -21.77 -51.46
N CYS A 75 -43.23 -22.74 -51.63
CA CYS A 75 -41.79 -22.49 -51.62
C CYS A 75 -41.38 -21.69 -52.87
N ASN A 76 -40.63 -20.59 -52.68
CA ASN A 76 -40.12 -19.77 -53.78
C ASN A 76 -38.59 -19.97 -53.95
N LYS A 77 -38.11 -20.10 -55.20
CA LYS A 77 -36.71 -20.42 -55.52
C LYS A 77 -35.90 -19.16 -55.83
N SER A 78 -35.16 -18.63 -54.85
CA SER A 78 -34.20 -17.51 -55.06
C SER A 78 -32.84 -17.65 -54.36
N TRP A 79 -32.64 -18.66 -53.51
CA TRP A 79 -31.47 -18.75 -52.62
C TRP A 79 -30.12 -19.05 -53.30
N THR A 80 -30.10 -19.54 -54.54
CA THR A 80 -28.85 -20.00 -55.20
C THR A 80 -27.91 -18.86 -55.62
N TRP A 81 -28.42 -17.64 -55.84
CA TRP A 81 -27.62 -16.53 -56.36
C TRP A 81 -26.82 -15.79 -55.28
N GLN A 82 -27.31 -15.73 -54.04
CA GLN A 82 -26.64 -15.00 -52.96
C GLN A 82 -25.34 -15.69 -52.51
N TRP A 83 -25.34 -17.02 -52.44
CA TRP A 83 -24.14 -17.80 -52.11
C TRP A 83 -23.05 -17.72 -53.19
N ALA A 84 -23.43 -17.58 -54.47
CA ALA A 84 -22.47 -17.43 -55.56
C ALA A 84 -21.67 -16.10 -55.47
N LEU A 85 -22.34 -14.98 -55.15
CA LEU A 85 -21.65 -13.70 -54.92
C LEU A 85 -20.74 -13.75 -53.68
N LEU A 86 -21.19 -14.39 -52.58
CA LEU A 86 -20.40 -14.48 -51.36
C LEU A 86 -19.09 -15.25 -51.59
N ALA A 87 -19.17 -16.39 -52.29
CA ALA A 87 -18.01 -17.20 -52.65
C ALA A 87 -17.03 -16.45 -53.56
N ALA A 88 -17.52 -15.76 -54.60
CA ALA A 88 -16.68 -14.98 -55.51
C ALA A 88 -15.93 -13.85 -54.77
N THR A 89 -16.58 -13.19 -53.81
CA THR A 89 -15.98 -12.10 -53.01
C THR A 89 -14.85 -12.61 -52.11
N LEU A 90 -15.03 -13.78 -51.48
CA LEU A 90 -14.00 -14.39 -50.62
C LEU A 90 -12.76 -14.83 -51.41
N VAL A 91 -12.94 -15.36 -52.63
CA VAL A 91 -11.82 -15.73 -53.51
C VAL A 91 -11.03 -14.48 -53.96
N ALA A 92 -11.72 -13.38 -54.28
CA ALA A 92 -11.06 -12.12 -54.65
C ALA A 92 -10.22 -11.54 -53.50
N LEU A 93 -10.71 -11.60 -52.26
CA LEU A 93 -9.97 -11.14 -51.08
C LEU A 93 -8.74 -12.02 -50.78
N ALA A 94 -8.85 -13.34 -50.95
CA ALA A 94 -7.72 -14.27 -50.78
C ALA A 94 -6.59 -14.01 -51.79
N GLY A 95 -6.92 -13.67 -53.04
CA GLY A 95 -5.93 -13.40 -54.10
C GLY A 95 -5.06 -12.15 -53.85
N LEU A 96 -5.58 -11.14 -53.13
CA LEU A 96 -4.86 -9.89 -52.86
C LEU A 96 -3.85 -9.99 -51.70
N GLY A 97 -3.90 -11.04 -50.88
CA GLY A 97 -3.06 -11.17 -49.68
C GLY A 97 -1.62 -11.65 -49.89
N ILE A 98 -1.23 -12.01 -51.12
CA ILE A 98 -0.05 -12.88 -51.37
C ILE A 98 1.27 -12.11 -51.59
N PHE A 99 1.24 -10.80 -51.88
CA PHE A 99 2.42 -10.02 -52.28
C PHE A 99 3.06 -9.12 -51.20
N ALA A 100 2.97 -9.50 -49.91
CA ALA A 100 3.52 -8.73 -48.78
C ALA A 100 4.43 -9.55 -47.84
N ALA A 101 5.33 -10.37 -48.39
CA ALA A 101 6.30 -11.15 -47.61
C ALA A 101 7.67 -10.43 -47.50
N GLN A 102 8.01 -9.97 -46.29
CA GLN A 102 9.36 -9.50 -45.89
C GLN A 102 9.75 -10.17 -44.56
N PRO A 103 11.02 -10.58 -44.35
CA PRO A 103 11.36 -11.59 -43.35
C PRO A 103 11.59 -11.03 -41.94
N LYS A 104 10.63 -11.23 -41.03
CA LYS A 104 10.84 -11.05 -39.57
C LYS A 104 11.65 -12.20 -38.96
N ALA A 105 12.96 -12.22 -39.22
CA ALA A 105 13.90 -13.22 -38.70
C ALA A 105 15.11 -12.65 -37.93
N ALA A 106 15.37 -11.34 -37.99
CA ALA A 106 16.57 -10.72 -37.39
C ALA A 106 16.37 -10.15 -35.96
N GLU A 107 15.13 -10.05 -35.47
CA GLU A 107 14.78 -9.18 -34.33
C GLU A 107 14.91 -9.85 -32.95
N ARG A 108 15.43 -11.08 -32.86
CA ARG A 108 15.68 -11.80 -31.58
C ARG A 108 17.13 -11.82 -31.11
N ALA A 109 18.08 -11.33 -31.91
CA ALA A 109 19.51 -11.31 -31.57
C ALA A 109 20.00 -9.97 -30.98
N ASN A 110 19.11 -8.99 -30.76
CA ASN A 110 19.47 -7.62 -30.40
C ASN A 110 18.62 -7.05 -29.24
N LEU A 111 18.29 -7.90 -28.26
CA LEU A 111 17.60 -7.49 -27.03
C LEU A 111 18.61 -7.19 -25.92
N GLU A 112 19.65 -8.01 -25.75
CA GLU A 112 20.70 -7.80 -24.74
C GLU A 112 21.53 -6.53 -25.01
N GLN A 113 21.87 -6.25 -26.28
CA GLN A 113 22.55 -5.00 -26.65
C GLN A 113 21.68 -3.74 -26.46
N ARG A 114 20.35 -3.86 -26.30
CA ARG A 114 19.45 -2.73 -26.00
C ARG A 114 19.18 -2.53 -24.50
N LEU A 115 19.49 -3.53 -23.66
CA LEU A 115 19.42 -3.40 -22.20
C LEU A 115 20.66 -2.69 -21.61
N GLY A 116 21.76 -2.61 -22.37
CA GLY A 116 23.02 -1.99 -21.93
C GLY A 116 23.05 -0.46 -21.81
N PHE A 117 21.92 0.25 -21.96
CA PHE A 117 21.86 1.72 -21.99
C PHE A 117 20.97 2.37 -20.91
N TYR A 118 20.45 1.60 -19.94
CA TYR A 118 19.64 2.12 -18.82
C TYR A 118 20.21 1.79 -17.42
N LEU A 119 21.54 1.66 -17.32
CA LEU A 119 22.25 1.95 -16.07
C LEU A 119 22.78 3.38 -16.13
N PRO A 120 22.16 4.37 -15.46
CA PRO A 120 22.75 5.69 -15.33
C PRO A 120 24.08 5.58 -14.58
N ASN A 121 25.05 6.38 -15.01
CA ASN A 121 26.46 6.29 -14.60
C ASN A 121 26.64 6.49 -13.08
N LEU A 122 26.80 5.39 -12.32
CA LEU A 122 27.08 5.39 -10.89
C LEU A 122 28.51 5.87 -10.60
N GLY A 123 28.78 7.17 -10.82
CA GLY A 123 30.16 7.64 -10.81
C GLY A 123 30.45 9.12 -11.05
N HIS A 124 29.51 10.05 -10.83
CA HIS A 124 29.86 11.46 -10.62
C HIS A 124 28.90 12.13 -9.61
N PRO A 125 29.42 12.79 -8.55
CA PRO A 125 28.59 13.67 -7.73
C PRO A 125 28.23 14.94 -8.52
N ASP A 126 27.03 15.47 -8.32
CA ASP A 126 26.65 16.78 -8.83
C ASP A 126 27.48 17.87 -8.12
N PRO A 127 28.30 18.67 -8.84
CA PRO A 127 29.07 19.75 -8.23
C PRO A 127 28.21 20.89 -7.63
N ASN A 128 26.90 20.93 -7.88
CA ASN A 128 25.99 21.97 -7.40
C ASN A 128 24.96 21.49 -6.35
N GLY A 129 24.89 20.20 -6.01
CA GLY A 129 23.81 19.70 -5.14
C GLY A 129 23.84 18.19 -4.90
N GLY A 130 24.89 17.67 -4.27
CA GLY A 130 25.05 16.25 -4.02
C GLY A 130 24.05 15.67 -3.01
N TRP A 131 23.05 14.94 -3.51
CA TRP A 131 22.22 14.04 -2.71
C TRP A 131 22.80 12.62 -2.75
N MET A 132 22.90 11.98 -1.59
CA MET A 132 22.89 10.51 -1.45
C MET A 132 21.66 10.16 -0.62
N ALA A 133 21.06 9.00 -0.86
CA ALA A 133 19.76 8.65 -0.30
C ALA A 133 19.76 7.25 0.34
N ASP A 134 19.65 7.22 1.66
CA ASP A 134 18.96 6.17 2.41
C ASP A 134 17.45 6.54 2.52
N THR A 135 16.58 5.61 2.93
CA THR A 135 15.11 5.74 2.82
C THR A 135 14.47 6.76 3.79
N TRP A 136 15.27 7.57 4.46
CA TRP A 136 14.90 8.51 5.52
C TRP A 136 15.47 9.94 5.33
N ASP A 137 16.12 10.22 4.20
CA ASP A 137 16.90 11.46 3.98
C ASP A 137 16.09 12.73 3.65
N HIS A 138 14.75 12.69 3.75
CA HIS A 138 13.93 13.91 3.84
C HIS A 138 14.23 14.74 5.10
N PHE A 139 14.99 14.18 6.06
CA PHE A 139 15.47 14.89 7.23
C PHE A 139 16.58 15.89 6.90
N GLN A 140 16.19 17.04 6.34
CA GLN A 140 17.09 18.14 6.02
C GLN A 140 17.78 18.68 7.28
N LEU A 141 19.08 18.38 7.43
CA LEU A 141 19.90 19.07 8.42
C LEU A 141 19.94 20.58 8.12
N PRO A 142 19.90 21.45 9.15
CA PRO A 142 19.95 22.90 8.95
C PRO A 142 21.15 23.34 8.10
N LEU A 143 20.87 23.91 6.91
CA LEU A 143 21.85 24.48 6.00
C LEU A 143 22.40 25.80 6.56
N CYS A 144 23.29 25.68 7.54
CA CYS A 144 24.03 26.77 8.15
C CYS A 144 25.47 26.30 8.47
N ASP A 145 26.39 27.25 8.61
CA ASP A 145 27.75 26.97 9.07
C ASP A 145 27.74 26.72 10.59
N PRO A 146 28.09 25.50 11.08
CA PRO A 146 28.24 25.26 12.50
C PRO A 146 29.52 25.88 13.08
N GLY A 147 30.36 26.49 12.25
CA GLY A 147 31.70 26.93 12.61
C GLY A 147 32.68 25.77 12.78
N PRO A 148 33.98 26.08 12.96
CA PRO A 148 35.04 25.08 13.01
C PRO A 148 34.87 24.09 14.20
N PRO A 149 35.43 22.86 14.11
CA PRO A 149 35.43 21.92 15.23
C PRO A 149 36.04 22.53 16.52
N PRO A 150 35.54 22.16 17.72
CA PRO A 150 36.12 22.62 18.98
C PRO A 150 37.62 22.33 19.06
N GLY A 151 38.41 23.33 19.45
CA GLY A 151 39.88 23.24 19.50
C GLY A 151 40.60 23.51 18.18
N THR A 152 39.89 23.91 17.12
CA THR A 152 40.53 24.41 15.89
C THR A 152 41.33 25.68 16.17
N MET A 153 42.61 25.65 15.82
CA MET A 153 43.51 26.80 15.92
C MET A 153 43.71 27.43 14.54
N HIS A 154 43.78 28.75 14.47
CA HIS A 154 44.15 29.52 13.28
C HIS A 154 45.39 30.36 13.54
N GLN A 155 46.24 30.53 12.54
CA GLN A 155 47.47 31.32 12.67
C GLN A 155 47.18 32.78 12.30
N ALA A 156 46.99 33.63 13.31
CA ALA A 156 46.70 35.05 13.12
C ALA A 156 47.96 35.91 13.30
N ASN A 157 48.08 36.98 12.52
CA ASN A 157 49.03 38.06 12.80
C ASN A 157 48.48 38.88 13.98
N VAL A 158 49.05 38.67 15.17
CA VAL A 158 48.68 39.41 16.38
C VAL A 158 49.68 40.54 16.58
N THR A 159 49.20 41.79 16.65
CA THR A 159 50.03 42.93 17.02
C THR A 159 50.26 42.91 18.53
N VAL A 160 51.46 42.50 18.93
CA VAL A 160 51.91 42.55 20.32
C VAL A 160 52.51 43.93 20.59
N LYS A 161 52.03 44.57 21.65
CA LYS A 161 52.62 45.81 22.18
C LYS A 161 53.68 45.46 23.20
N GLU A 162 54.92 45.29 22.75
CA GLU A 162 56.06 45.19 23.66
C GLU A 162 56.50 46.58 24.11
N HIS A 163 56.73 46.74 25.42
CA HIS A 163 57.14 48.00 26.02
C HIS A 163 58.66 48.11 26.00
N GLU A 164 59.22 48.53 24.86
CA GLU A 164 60.65 48.84 24.79
C GLU A 164 60.98 50.05 25.69
N TRP A 165 62.05 49.90 26.48
CA TRP A 165 62.59 51.02 27.25
C TRP A 165 63.54 51.82 26.35
N VAL A 166 63.08 52.97 25.87
CA VAL A 166 63.78 53.76 24.84
C VAL A 166 65.02 54.45 25.42
N ASN A 167 66.11 53.70 25.48
CA ASN A 167 67.41 54.15 25.96
C ASN A 167 68.16 54.98 24.90
N LYS A 168 67.55 56.08 24.44
CA LYS A 168 68.15 57.01 23.48
C LYS A 168 68.12 58.46 23.96
N SER A 169 69.22 59.16 23.70
CA SER A 169 69.44 60.54 24.12
C SER A 169 68.74 61.55 23.21
N LYS A 170 67.83 62.35 23.81
CA LYS A 170 67.40 63.70 23.39
C LYS A 170 67.43 64.03 21.87
N GLY A 171 66.25 64.13 21.25
CA GLY A 171 66.07 65.09 20.15
C GLY A 171 64.97 64.78 19.15
N GLU A 172 64.81 63.51 18.80
CA GLU A 172 63.92 63.10 17.69
C GLU A 172 62.44 63.10 18.11
N TRP A 173 61.59 63.53 17.18
CA TRP A 173 60.13 63.50 17.33
C TRP A 173 59.61 62.14 16.88
N VAL A 174 58.85 61.46 17.73
CA VAL A 174 58.19 60.20 17.38
C VAL A 174 56.73 60.46 16.96
N PRO A 175 56.20 59.74 15.95
CA PRO A 175 54.78 59.83 15.61
C PRO A 175 53.91 59.43 16.79
N GLY A 176 52.91 60.25 17.13
CA GLY A 176 51.94 59.90 18.17
C GLY A 176 51.18 58.62 17.80
N MET A 177 51.07 57.69 18.74
CA MET A 177 50.34 56.45 18.51
C MET A 177 48.83 56.67 18.53
N TRP A 178 48.15 56.02 17.59
CA TRP A 178 46.70 55.91 17.57
C TRP A 178 46.20 55.08 18.77
N TYR A 179 45.18 55.58 19.46
CA TYR A 179 44.41 54.83 20.46
C TYR A 179 42.91 55.06 20.23
N LEU A 180 42.16 53.97 20.17
CA LEU A 180 40.71 53.99 20.24
C LEU A 180 40.33 54.03 21.73
N ASP A 181 39.61 55.06 22.18
CA ASP A 181 39.00 54.99 23.52
C ASP A 181 37.84 53.99 23.48
N LYS A 182 37.78 53.10 24.47
CA LYS A 182 36.74 52.08 24.61
C LYS A 182 35.47 52.57 25.31
N LYS A 183 35.39 53.87 25.65
CA LYS A 183 34.25 54.45 26.39
C LYS A 183 33.20 55.16 25.53
N GLU A 184 33.41 55.31 24.22
CA GLU A 184 32.46 55.97 23.33
C GLU A 184 31.63 54.95 22.52
N GLU A 185 30.37 54.74 22.92
CA GLU A 185 29.46 53.74 22.33
C GLU A 185 29.03 54.04 20.88
N ASN A 186 29.34 55.23 20.34
CA ASN A 186 28.87 55.73 19.04
C ASN A 186 29.96 55.85 17.95
N GLY A 187 31.11 55.18 18.12
CA GLY A 187 32.14 55.05 17.07
C GLY A 187 33.11 56.23 16.96
N GLY A 188 34.31 56.07 17.53
CA GLY A 188 35.30 57.15 17.63
C GLY A 188 35.83 57.68 16.28
N HIS A 189 36.09 58.99 16.25
CA HIS A 189 36.64 59.69 15.08
C HIS A 189 38.17 59.56 14.96
N TRP A 190 38.67 59.49 13.72
CA TRP A 190 40.10 59.50 13.43
C TRP A 190 40.64 60.94 13.37
N VAL A 191 41.60 61.27 14.25
CA VAL A 191 42.25 62.60 14.28
C VAL A 191 43.69 62.51 13.76
N SER A 192 44.07 63.41 12.85
CA SER A 192 45.34 63.34 12.13
C SER A 192 46.54 63.83 12.96
N GLY A 193 47.27 62.87 13.56
CA GLY A 193 48.73 62.92 13.68
C GLY A 193 49.37 64.13 14.36
N HIS A 194 49.38 64.15 15.70
CA HIS A 194 50.35 64.95 16.46
C HIS A 194 51.65 64.16 16.67
N TYR A 195 52.78 64.88 16.66
CA TYR A 195 54.08 64.36 17.11
C TYR A 195 54.35 64.85 18.52
N GLU A 196 54.84 63.96 19.40
CA GLU A 196 55.27 64.33 20.75
C GLU A 196 56.78 64.22 20.91
N LYS A 197 57.30 64.99 21.87
CA LYS A 197 58.74 65.15 22.10
C LYS A 197 59.19 64.17 23.18
N GLY A 198 59.81 63.07 22.78
CA GLY A 198 60.13 61.95 23.67
C GLY A 198 60.87 62.35 24.94
N ILE A 199 60.24 62.11 26.10
CA ILE A 199 60.82 62.38 27.42
C ILE A 199 61.63 61.15 27.86
N PRO A 200 62.93 61.29 28.17
CA PRO A 200 63.75 60.17 28.62
C PRO A 200 63.18 59.50 29.89
N GLY A 201 63.10 58.17 29.87
CA GLY A 201 62.57 57.35 30.98
C GLY A 201 61.17 56.78 30.75
N HIS A 202 60.45 57.22 29.71
CA HIS A 202 59.17 56.60 29.32
C HIS A 202 59.35 55.35 28.45
N PHE A 203 58.47 54.37 28.63
CA PHE A 203 58.33 53.23 27.72
C PHE A 203 57.55 53.67 26.47
N VAL A 204 58.00 53.25 25.29
CA VAL A 204 57.23 53.36 24.05
C VAL A 204 56.79 51.95 23.68
N SER A 205 55.48 51.73 23.49
CA SER A 205 55.01 50.43 23.03
C SER A 205 55.27 50.30 21.52
N VAL A 206 56.25 49.50 21.12
CA VAL A 206 56.50 49.21 19.71
C VAL A 206 55.56 48.09 19.27
N PRO A 207 54.74 48.29 18.22
CA PRO A 207 53.83 47.26 17.72
C PRO A 207 54.60 46.26 16.85
N HIS A 208 54.95 45.10 17.41
CA HIS A 208 55.48 43.98 16.65
C HIS A 208 54.34 43.05 16.19
N GLN A 209 54.40 42.60 14.94
CA GLN A 209 53.48 41.58 14.43
C GLN A 209 54.09 40.20 14.64
N GLU A 210 53.40 39.35 15.42
CA GLU A 210 53.79 37.95 15.62
C GLU A 210 52.69 37.03 15.09
N LEU A 211 53.08 36.00 14.32
CA LEU A 211 52.18 34.92 13.92
C LEU A 211 51.90 34.02 15.13
N LYS A 212 50.70 34.14 15.71
CA LYS A 212 50.26 33.33 16.86
C LYS A 212 49.10 32.44 16.50
N TRP A 213 49.17 31.20 16.97
CA TRP A 213 48.04 30.28 16.95
C TRP A 213 47.00 30.72 17.97
N VAL A 214 45.86 31.21 17.50
CA VAL A 214 44.70 31.58 18.31
C VAL A 214 43.59 30.54 18.12
N PRO A 215 42.82 30.19 19.15
CA PRO A 215 41.63 29.35 18.98
C PRO A 215 40.60 30.10 18.13
N LEU A 216 39.92 29.41 17.22
CA LEU A 216 38.73 29.94 16.57
C LEU A 216 37.52 29.74 17.50
N GLU A 217 37.11 30.82 18.16
CA GLU A 217 35.82 30.88 18.86
C GLU A 217 34.68 30.92 17.83
N LYS A 218 33.60 30.19 18.10
CA LYS A 218 32.39 30.22 17.27
C LYS A 218 31.62 31.51 17.51
N THR A 219 31.07 32.10 16.44
CA THR A 219 30.10 33.19 16.61
C THR A 219 28.81 32.67 17.28
N PRO A 220 27.97 33.54 17.87
CA PRO A 220 26.68 33.13 18.42
C PRO A 220 25.81 32.37 17.42
N GLU A 221 25.85 32.75 16.14
CA GLU A 221 25.10 32.13 15.03
C GLU A 221 25.67 30.76 14.67
N GLN A 222 27.00 30.59 14.69
CA GLN A 222 27.64 29.28 14.49
C GLN A 222 27.37 28.33 15.66
N LEU A 223 27.33 28.84 16.89
CA LEU A 223 26.98 28.06 18.09
C LEU A 223 25.50 27.63 18.05
N ASP A 224 24.59 28.54 17.72
CA ASP A 224 23.17 28.30 17.50
C ASP A 224 22.92 27.31 16.34
N CYS A 225 23.65 27.45 15.23
CA CYS A 225 23.65 26.47 14.14
C CYS A 225 24.12 25.08 14.60
N ALA A 226 25.26 24.99 15.29
CA ALA A 226 25.77 23.72 15.82
C ALA A 226 24.81 23.07 16.82
N ASN A 227 24.14 23.86 17.66
CA ASN A 227 23.09 23.39 18.58
C ASN A 227 21.88 22.83 17.81
N ARG A 228 21.39 23.53 16.77
CA ARG A 228 20.32 23.02 15.90
C ARG A 228 20.73 21.73 15.18
N GLN A 229 21.94 21.66 14.62
CA GLN A 229 22.43 20.46 13.94
C GLN A 229 22.59 19.28 14.92
N ALA A 230 23.04 19.52 16.16
CA ALA A 230 23.12 18.48 17.19
C ALA A 230 21.73 17.99 17.65
N GLN A 231 20.76 18.89 17.84
CA GLN A 231 19.37 18.54 18.12
C GLN A 231 18.74 17.74 16.97
N ALA A 232 19.01 18.16 15.73
CA ALA A 232 18.54 17.49 14.53
C ALA A 232 19.13 16.07 14.42
N ALA A 233 20.44 15.91 14.59
CA ALA A 233 21.11 14.60 14.58
C ALA A 233 20.58 13.66 15.68
N ALA A 234 20.37 14.15 16.91
CA ALA A 234 19.80 13.35 18.00
C ALA A 234 18.34 12.94 17.75
N TYR A 235 17.55 13.79 17.07
CA TYR A 235 16.20 13.43 16.63
C TYR A 235 16.21 12.38 15.50
N HIS A 236 17.14 12.50 14.54
CA HIS A 236 17.33 11.54 13.46
C HIS A 236 17.79 10.16 13.98
N GLU A 237 18.73 10.11 14.94
CA GLU A 237 19.12 8.86 15.62
C GLU A 237 17.94 8.19 16.32
N LYS A 238 17.08 8.98 16.98
CA LYS A 238 15.83 8.48 17.58
C LYS A 238 14.89 7.89 16.54
N LEU A 239 14.71 8.54 15.38
CA LEU A 239 13.90 7.99 14.28
C LEU A 239 14.47 6.68 13.75
N ILE A 240 15.78 6.60 13.52
CA ILE A 240 16.47 5.35 13.12
C ILE A 240 16.20 4.22 14.14
N TYR A 241 16.24 4.53 15.43
CA TYR A 241 15.94 3.53 16.48
C TYR A 241 14.48 3.08 16.43
N GLN A 242 13.53 4.01 16.27
CA GLN A 242 12.10 3.70 16.16
C GLN A 242 11.81 2.84 14.92
N HIS A 243 12.38 3.18 13.77
CA HIS A 243 12.25 2.41 12.52
C HIS A 243 12.86 1.01 12.62
N LYS A 244 14.03 0.86 13.25
CA LYS A 244 14.62 -0.47 13.54
C LYS A 244 13.75 -1.32 14.46
N GLY A 245 13.07 -0.70 15.43
CA GLY A 245 12.05 -1.36 16.23
C GLY A 245 10.86 -1.82 15.39
N PHE A 246 10.28 -0.91 14.59
CA PHE A 246 9.13 -1.19 13.73
C PHE A 246 9.42 -2.31 12.72
N THR A 247 10.50 -2.20 11.95
CA THR A 247 10.90 -3.22 10.95
C THR A 247 11.18 -4.59 11.56
N THR A 248 11.67 -4.65 12.81
CA THR A 248 11.79 -5.91 13.55
C THR A 248 10.42 -6.53 13.83
N ILE A 249 9.47 -5.75 14.34
CA ILE A 249 8.10 -6.21 14.64
C ILE A 249 7.34 -6.60 13.36
N VAL A 250 7.54 -5.85 12.25
CA VAL A 250 7.01 -6.22 10.93
C VAL A 250 7.55 -7.58 10.51
N LYS A 251 8.87 -7.80 10.57
CA LYS A 251 9.48 -9.08 10.19
C LYS A 251 8.99 -10.24 11.05
N GLU A 252 8.94 -10.07 12.37
CA GLU A 252 8.38 -11.09 13.28
C GLU A 252 6.92 -11.42 12.95
N THR A 253 6.14 -10.40 12.58
CA THR A 253 4.75 -10.57 12.12
C THR A 253 4.67 -11.30 10.78
N GLU A 254 5.53 -10.98 9.80
CA GLU A 254 5.59 -11.70 8.52
C GLU A 254 6.00 -13.17 8.69
N ASP A 255 6.99 -13.44 9.54
CA ASP A 255 7.46 -14.81 9.79
C ASP A 255 6.38 -15.64 10.52
N LEU A 256 5.58 -15.04 11.41
CA LEU A 256 4.39 -15.66 12.01
C LEU A 256 3.28 -15.91 10.97
N LEU A 257 2.98 -14.93 10.12
CA LEU A 257 1.97 -15.04 9.06
C LEU A 257 2.35 -16.07 7.99
N ARG A 258 3.65 -16.24 7.71
CA ARG A 258 4.18 -17.30 6.84
C ARG A 258 4.04 -18.67 7.50
N TRP A 259 4.48 -18.81 8.75
CA TRP A 259 4.34 -20.05 9.54
C TRP A 259 2.88 -20.53 9.58
N GLN A 260 1.92 -19.62 9.81
CA GLN A 260 0.49 -19.94 9.79
C GLN A 260 0.00 -20.47 8.44
N GLY A 261 0.61 -20.01 7.34
CA GLY A 261 0.31 -20.45 5.99
C GLY A 261 0.82 -21.86 5.71
N GLU A 262 2.08 -22.13 6.05
CA GLU A 262 2.74 -23.44 5.87
C GLU A 262 2.00 -24.56 6.63
N HIS A 263 1.56 -24.27 7.87
CA HIS A 263 0.86 -25.19 8.77
C HIS A 263 -0.66 -25.26 8.52
N GLN A 264 -1.16 -24.67 7.41
CA GLN A 264 -2.58 -24.68 7.01
C GLN A 264 -3.54 -24.33 8.17
N CYS A 265 -3.23 -23.27 8.94
CA CYS A 265 -3.97 -22.94 10.15
C CYS A 265 -5.49 -22.73 9.89
N PRO A 266 -6.38 -23.34 10.69
CA PRO A 266 -7.81 -23.08 10.64
C PRO A 266 -8.15 -21.60 10.85
N ARG A 267 -9.29 -21.17 10.29
CA ARG A 267 -9.85 -19.83 10.49
C ARG A 267 -10.02 -19.53 11.99
N GLN A 268 -9.64 -18.31 12.37
CA GLN A 268 -9.91 -17.77 13.70
C GLN A 268 -11.34 -17.23 13.75
N LYS A 269 -12.08 -17.56 14.80
CA LYS A 269 -13.45 -17.09 15.02
C LYS A 269 -13.43 -15.71 15.68
N VAL A 270 -14.05 -14.76 15.02
CA VAL A 270 -14.21 -13.38 15.49
C VAL A 270 -15.34 -13.30 16.51
N GLY A 271 -15.12 -12.57 17.61
CA GLY A 271 -16.16 -12.31 18.60
C GLY A 271 -16.60 -13.57 19.36
N VAL A 272 -15.78 -14.63 19.39
CA VAL A 272 -16.07 -15.90 20.06
C VAL A 272 -14.97 -16.23 21.06
N GLU A 273 -15.37 -16.42 22.30
CA GLU A 273 -14.57 -17.01 23.38
C GLU A 273 -14.85 -18.52 23.42
N LEU A 274 -13.81 -19.35 23.28
CA LEU A 274 -13.91 -20.78 23.56
C LEU A 274 -13.93 -20.95 25.09
N SER A 275 -14.77 -21.86 25.59
CA SER A 275 -14.64 -22.35 26.97
C SER A 275 -13.87 -23.67 26.99
N GLY A 276 -13.23 -23.97 28.13
CA GLY A 276 -12.40 -25.16 28.32
C GLY A 276 -11.39 -24.94 29.43
N GLU A 277 -10.81 -26.03 29.94
CA GLU A 277 -9.63 -25.93 30.81
C GLU A 277 -8.43 -25.44 29.99
N GLY A 278 -7.55 -24.67 30.63
CA GLY A 278 -6.51 -23.97 29.90
C GLY A 278 -5.55 -23.17 30.76
N LYS A 279 -4.52 -22.64 30.11
CA LYS A 279 -3.39 -21.93 30.70
C LYS A 279 -3.27 -20.54 30.08
N LYS A 280 -3.19 -19.50 30.92
CA LYS A 280 -2.81 -18.16 30.46
C LYS A 280 -1.32 -18.17 30.09
N GLU A 281 -1.01 -17.68 28.89
CA GLU A 281 0.35 -17.66 28.35
C GLU A 281 0.80 -16.22 28.10
N ASP A 282 1.80 -15.77 28.86
CA ASP A 282 2.31 -14.42 28.77
C ASP A 282 3.05 -14.16 27.44
N LYS A 283 3.69 -15.18 26.86
CA LYS A 283 4.38 -15.04 25.57
C LYS A 283 3.44 -14.75 24.40
N GLY A 284 2.21 -15.26 24.44
CA GLY A 284 1.23 -15.09 23.36
C GLY A 284 0.48 -13.75 23.39
N LYS A 285 0.81 -12.83 24.30
CA LYS A 285 0.08 -11.57 24.48
C LYS A 285 0.07 -10.68 23.24
N SER A 286 1.15 -10.65 22.44
CA SER A 286 1.30 -9.68 21.35
C SER A 286 0.35 -9.86 20.16
N SER A 287 -0.11 -11.08 19.86
CA SER A 287 -1.06 -11.31 18.76
C SER A 287 -1.80 -12.65 18.86
N SER A 288 -3.00 -12.72 18.26
CA SER A 288 -3.72 -13.99 18.09
C SER A 288 -2.94 -14.99 17.24
N ALA A 289 -2.17 -14.51 16.24
CA ALA A 289 -1.30 -15.34 15.42
C ALA A 289 -0.26 -16.08 16.27
N LEU A 290 0.47 -15.36 17.14
CA LEU A 290 1.44 -15.97 18.06
C LEU A 290 0.75 -16.89 19.09
N CYS A 291 -0.45 -16.54 19.55
CA CYS A 291 -1.24 -17.41 20.43
C CYS A 291 -1.61 -18.74 19.75
N GLN A 292 -1.98 -18.72 18.47
CA GLN A 292 -2.25 -19.92 17.66
C GLN A 292 -0.98 -20.77 17.42
N VAL A 293 0.17 -20.13 17.19
CA VAL A 293 1.48 -20.80 17.08
C VAL A 293 1.80 -21.52 18.40
N LEU A 294 1.65 -20.83 19.53
CA LEU A 294 1.94 -21.38 20.87
C LEU A 294 1.00 -22.52 21.25
N ALA A 295 -0.29 -22.44 20.89
CA ALA A 295 -1.24 -23.55 21.07
C ALA A 295 -0.76 -24.81 20.33
N THR A 296 -0.43 -24.64 19.05
CA THR A 296 0.04 -25.74 18.18
C THR A 296 1.36 -26.34 18.68
N GLN A 297 2.33 -25.50 19.07
CA GLN A 297 3.64 -25.95 19.55
C GLN A 297 3.60 -26.62 20.93
N GLN A 298 2.66 -26.22 21.80
CA GLN A 298 2.50 -26.80 23.14
C GLN A 298 1.46 -27.95 23.20
N GLY A 299 0.82 -28.30 22.07
CA GLY A 299 -0.12 -29.42 22.00
C GLY A 299 -1.52 -29.16 22.57
N TYR A 300 -1.97 -27.89 22.57
CA TYR A 300 -3.34 -27.50 22.91
C TYR A 300 -4.25 -27.58 21.69
N ASP A 301 -5.51 -28.00 21.86
CA ASP A 301 -6.50 -28.11 20.78
C ASP A 301 -6.91 -26.75 20.19
N GLY A 302 -6.82 -25.69 20.99
CA GLY A 302 -7.18 -24.34 20.59
C GLY A 302 -6.70 -23.25 21.53
N PHE A 303 -7.14 -22.04 21.24
CA PHE A 303 -6.77 -20.84 21.98
C PHE A 303 -7.87 -19.79 21.94
N THR A 304 -7.79 -18.86 22.90
CA THR A 304 -8.53 -17.60 22.94
C THR A 304 -7.54 -16.46 23.18
N TRP A 305 -7.69 -15.34 22.47
CA TRP A 305 -6.87 -14.15 22.58
C TRP A 305 -7.74 -12.88 22.56
N SER A 306 -7.39 -11.90 23.39
CA SER A 306 -7.81 -10.50 23.21
C SER A 306 -6.75 -9.55 23.75
N VAL A 307 -6.84 -8.27 23.37
CA VAL A 307 -5.94 -7.21 23.84
C VAL A 307 -5.88 -7.15 25.38
N ASP A 308 -7.03 -7.18 26.06
CA ASP A 308 -7.09 -7.10 27.53
C ASP A 308 -6.68 -8.40 28.24
N LYS A 309 -7.09 -9.56 27.69
CA LYS A 309 -6.90 -10.85 28.35
C LYS A 309 -5.51 -11.43 28.09
N GLY A 310 -4.90 -11.09 26.95
CA GLY A 310 -3.74 -11.80 26.39
C GLY A 310 -4.13 -13.16 25.83
N CYS A 311 -3.14 -14.06 25.72
CA CYS A 311 -3.33 -15.41 25.21
C CYS A 311 -3.76 -16.40 26.30
N PHE A 312 -4.72 -17.27 25.97
CA PHE A 312 -5.17 -18.38 26.78
C PHE A 312 -5.23 -19.65 25.93
N LEU A 313 -4.40 -20.65 26.27
CA LEU A 313 -4.26 -21.92 25.54
C LEU A 313 -5.18 -22.98 26.16
N GLN A 314 -5.90 -23.76 25.36
CA GLN A 314 -7.05 -24.54 25.82
C GLN A 314 -7.03 -26.00 25.37
N THR A 315 -7.34 -26.90 26.30
CA THR A 315 -7.51 -28.34 26.07
C THR A 315 -8.99 -28.68 25.96
N GLY A 316 -9.36 -29.35 24.87
CA GLY A 316 -10.74 -29.62 24.49
C GLY A 316 -11.45 -28.40 23.87
N ALA A 317 -12.32 -28.67 22.90
CA ALA A 317 -13.24 -27.67 22.36
C ALA A 317 -14.53 -27.64 23.19
N GLY A 318 -14.53 -26.90 24.30
CA GLY A 318 -15.75 -26.60 25.05
C GLY A 318 -16.68 -25.62 24.30
N PRO A 319 -17.90 -25.39 24.81
CA PRO A 319 -18.90 -24.57 24.13
C PRO A 319 -18.41 -23.14 23.83
N GLU A 320 -18.77 -22.67 22.63
CA GLU A 320 -18.48 -21.32 22.13
C GLU A 320 -19.44 -20.28 22.72
N LYS A 321 -18.90 -19.10 23.05
CA LYS A 321 -19.64 -17.99 23.66
C LYS A 321 -19.33 -16.68 22.92
N ARG A 322 -20.35 -15.93 22.46
CA ARG A 322 -20.14 -14.61 21.82
C ARG A 322 -19.53 -13.65 22.86
N SER A 323 -18.37 -13.09 22.55
CA SER A 323 -17.60 -12.13 23.35
C SER A 323 -16.90 -11.16 22.39
N PRO A 324 -17.39 -9.92 22.23
CA PRO A 324 -16.75 -8.91 21.38
C PRO A 324 -15.27 -8.67 21.74
N GLY A 325 -14.46 -8.26 20.76
CA GLY A 325 -13.03 -8.00 20.93
C GLY A 325 -12.15 -9.25 21.17
N VAL A 326 -12.71 -10.45 21.04
CA VAL A 326 -12.00 -11.73 21.21
C VAL A 326 -11.79 -12.41 19.86
N LEU A 327 -10.61 -12.98 19.64
CA LEU A 327 -10.33 -13.97 18.61
C LEU A 327 -10.08 -15.33 19.27
N SER A 328 -10.66 -16.39 18.74
CA SER A 328 -10.32 -17.76 19.13
C SER A 328 -10.05 -18.64 17.92
N GLY A 329 -9.48 -19.82 18.12
CA GLY A 329 -9.24 -20.75 17.01
C GLY A 329 -8.72 -22.09 17.48
N LYS A 330 -8.62 -23.03 16.54
CA LYS A 330 -7.96 -24.32 16.75
C LYS A 330 -6.46 -24.22 16.47
N SER A 331 -5.71 -25.19 16.98
CA SER A 331 -4.32 -25.43 16.55
C SER A 331 -4.24 -25.67 15.04
N CYS A 332 -3.04 -25.48 14.49
CA CYS A 332 -2.76 -25.71 13.08
C CYS A 332 -2.41 -27.18 12.83
N LEU A 333 -2.49 -27.61 11.57
CA LEU A 333 -2.15 -28.98 11.18
C LEU A 333 -0.65 -29.11 10.93
N GLN A 334 -0.10 -30.30 11.11
CA GLN A 334 1.24 -30.61 10.60
C GLN A 334 1.16 -30.80 9.08
N SER A 335 1.31 -29.70 8.35
CA SER A 335 1.48 -29.66 6.90
C SER A 335 2.73 -28.87 6.55
N THR A 336 3.25 -29.11 5.34
CA THR A 336 4.49 -28.51 4.83
C THR A 336 4.28 -27.92 3.44
N THR A 337 3.08 -27.39 3.17
CA THR A 337 2.78 -26.75 1.89
C THR A 337 3.44 -25.37 1.85
N TYR A 338 4.59 -25.27 1.18
CA TYR A 338 5.27 -23.99 0.98
C TYR A 338 4.36 -23.00 0.23
N LEU A 339 3.97 -21.91 0.90
CA LEU A 339 3.27 -20.80 0.27
C LEU A 339 4.28 -19.74 -0.20
N PRO A 340 4.12 -19.18 -1.40
CA PRO A 340 5.06 -18.19 -1.95
C PRO A 340 4.93 -16.85 -1.22
N TRP A 341 5.65 -16.69 -0.10
CA TRP A 341 5.85 -15.40 0.54
C TRP A 341 6.79 -14.54 -0.31
N ILE A 342 6.46 -13.25 -0.47
CA ILE A 342 7.23 -12.35 -1.34
C ILE A 342 8.35 -11.69 -0.53
N SER A 343 9.58 -12.19 -0.72
CA SER A 343 10.79 -11.66 -0.09
C SER A 343 11.46 -10.54 -0.89
N ASP A 344 11.21 -10.43 -2.19
CA ASP A 344 11.82 -9.41 -3.06
C ASP A 344 11.04 -8.08 -3.01
N GLU A 345 11.77 -6.97 -2.82
CA GLU A 345 11.20 -5.63 -2.64
C GLU A 345 10.44 -5.14 -3.90
N ALA A 346 10.96 -5.46 -5.09
CA ALA A 346 10.30 -5.08 -6.33
C ALA A 346 9.03 -5.93 -6.56
N GLN A 347 9.06 -7.23 -6.22
CA GLN A 347 7.87 -8.10 -6.24
C GLN A 347 6.80 -7.67 -5.23
N ARG A 348 7.16 -7.09 -4.06
CA ARG A 348 6.19 -6.46 -3.14
C ARG A 348 5.40 -5.33 -3.81
N HIS A 349 5.99 -4.72 -4.83
CA HIS A 349 5.41 -3.66 -5.63
C HIS A 349 4.98 -4.10 -7.04
N THR A 350 5.15 -5.37 -7.43
CA THR A 350 4.51 -5.91 -8.63
C THR A 350 3.16 -6.54 -8.27
N LEU A 351 2.13 -6.14 -9.00
CA LEU A 351 0.80 -6.74 -8.93
C LEU A 351 0.63 -7.91 -9.91
N TYR A 352 1.61 -8.13 -10.79
CA TYR A 352 1.42 -8.88 -12.04
C TYR A 352 2.58 -9.80 -12.43
N ASP A 353 3.06 -10.59 -11.48
CA ASP A 353 3.95 -11.70 -11.79
C ASP A 353 3.13 -12.89 -12.36
N GLN A 354 3.33 -13.15 -13.66
CA GLN A 354 2.94 -14.36 -14.41
C GLN A 354 1.47 -14.61 -14.76
N MET A 355 0.52 -13.74 -14.45
CA MET A 355 -0.83 -13.88 -15.01
C MET A 355 -0.86 -13.53 -16.51
N THR A 356 -1.41 -14.41 -17.33
CA THR A 356 -1.91 -14.04 -18.67
C THR A 356 -3.41 -13.77 -18.56
N PRO A 357 -3.91 -12.57 -18.93
CA PRO A 357 -5.32 -12.25 -18.77
C PRO A 357 -6.13 -12.88 -19.90
N THR A 358 -6.67 -14.08 -19.67
CA THR A 358 -7.68 -14.66 -20.56
C THR A 358 -8.88 -13.71 -20.64
N PRO A 359 -9.24 -13.17 -21.82
CA PRO A 359 -10.36 -12.25 -21.95
C PRO A 359 -11.68 -13.01 -21.76
N ALA A 360 -12.30 -12.84 -20.60
CA ALA A 360 -13.64 -13.37 -20.34
C ALA A 360 -14.66 -12.58 -21.20
N PRO A 361 -15.54 -13.25 -21.97
CA PRO A 361 -16.62 -12.57 -22.66
C PRO A 361 -17.67 -12.09 -21.63
N TYR A 362 -17.90 -10.77 -21.57
CA TYR A 362 -18.82 -10.16 -20.62
C TYR A 362 -20.27 -10.61 -20.81
N ALA A 363 -20.83 -11.31 -19.82
CA ALA A 363 -22.23 -11.72 -19.77
C ALA A 363 -23.17 -10.63 -19.21
N GLY A 364 -23.21 -9.47 -19.89
CA GLY A 364 -24.36 -8.56 -19.91
C GLY A 364 -25.04 -8.15 -18.59
N PHE A 365 -24.36 -7.42 -17.72
CA PHE A 365 -24.99 -6.60 -16.67
C PHE A 365 -24.47 -5.14 -16.72
N ASP A 366 -25.34 -4.18 -16.38
CA ASP A 366 -25.01 -2.75 -16.36
C ASP A 366 -24.47 -2.30 -15.00
N ALA A 367 -23.38 -1.54 -15.02
CA ALA A 367 -22.64 -1.08 -13.82
C ALA A 367 -22.44 -2.15 -12.73
N SER A 368 -22.03 -3.37 -13.10
CA SER A 368 -21.70 -4.42 -12.15
C SER A 368 -20.42 -4.10 -11.35
N VAL A 369 -20.46 -4.31 -10.03
CA VAL A 369 -19.40 -3.87 -9.10
C VAL A 369 -18.92 -5.00 -8.18
N LEU A 370 -17.60 -5.17 -8.08
CA LEU A 370 -16.94 -5.91 -6.99
C LEU A 370 -16.52 -4.90 -5.92
N CYS A 371 -16.97 -5.10 -4.68
CA CYS A 371 -16.62 -4.25 -3.54
C CYS A 371 -15.71 -5.00 -2.56
N VAL A 372 -14.47 -4.53 -2.43
CA VAL A 372 -13.44 -5.12 -1.58
C VAL A 372 -13.20 -4.27 -0.32
N MET A 373 -12.84 -4.93 0.77
CA MET A 373 -12.46 -4.29 2.02
C MET A 373 -11.24 -4.99 2.60
N LEU A 374 -10.33 -4.22 3.18
CA LEU A 374 -9.20 -4.72 3.95
C LEU A 374 -9.47 -4.45 5.43
N ILE A 375 -9.33 -5.47 6.27
CA ILE A 375 -9.50 -5.36 7.72
C ILE A 375 -8.22 -5.78 8.43
N ASP A 376 -7.78 -4.98 9.40
CA ASP A 376 -6.75 -5.38 10.36
C ASP A 376 -7.37 -6.43 11.31
N PRO A 377 -6.79 -7.63 11.46
CA PRO A 377 -7.33 -8.64 12.36
C PRO A 377 -7.20 -8.25 13.84
N TYR A 378 -6.56 -7.14 14.18
CA TYR A 378 -6.37 -6.66 15.56
C TYR A 378 -7.14 -5.36 15.87
N SER A 379 -7.87 -4.77 14.91
CA SER A 379 -8.62 -3.52 15.14
C SER A 379 -10.01 -3.76 15.76
N THR A 380 -10.64 -2.66 16.19
CA THR A 380 -12.04 -2.64 16.68
C THR A 380 -13.07 -2.90 15.57
N ASP A 381 -12.67 -2.78 14.30
CA ASP A 381 -13.59 -2.73 13.16
C ASP A 381 -14.21 -4.10 12.85
N LEU A 382 -13.70 -5.18 13.47
CA LEU A 382 -14.25 -6.52 13.33
C LEU A 382 -15.73 -6.61 13.73
N ASP A 383 -16.13 -5.93 14.81
CA ASP A 383 -17.54 -5.87 15.24
C ASP A 383 -18.38 -5.01 14.28
N LEU A 384 -17.80 -3.95 13.74
CA LEU A 384 -18.43 -3.07 12.74
C LEU A 384 -18.70 -3.81 11.42
N VAL A 385 -17.74 -4.62 10.96
CA VAL A 385 -17.85 -5.39 9.71
C VAL A 385 -18.80 -6.59 9.84
N ASP A 386 -18.85 -7.25 11.00
CA ASP A 386 -19.87 -8.27 11.29
C ASP A 386 -21.28 -7.68 11.19
N LYS A 387 -21.50 -6.50 11.81
CA LYS A 387 -22.78 -5.78 11.79
C LYS A 387 -23.16 -5.24 10.40
N GLN A 388 -22.20 -4.72 9.63
CA GLN A 388 -22.41 -4.33 8.24
C GLN A 388 -22.86 -5.53 7.39
N HIS A 389 -22.26 -6.72 7.60
CA HIS A 389 -22.62 -7.94 6.89
C HIS A 389 -23.99 -8.49 7.33
N GLU A 390 -24.29 -8.54 8.64
CA GLU A 390 -25.63 -8.86 9.16
C GLU A 390 -26.72 -7.96 8.53
N ALA A 391 -26.40 -6.68 8.29
CA ALA A 391 -27.30 -5.69 7.70
C ALA A 391 -27.27 -5.59 6.16
N ARG A 392 -26.35 -6.28 5.47
CA ARG A 392 -26.05 -6.15 4.03
C ARG A 392 -25.75 -4.70 3.58
N ALA A 393 -25.07 -3.94 4.45
CA ALA A 393 -24.72 -2.54 4.23
C ALA A 393 -23.28 -2.39 3.69
N GLY A 394 -22.90 -1.16 3.31
CA GLY A 394 -21.54 -0.89 2.81
C GLY A 394 -21.19 -1.74 1.59
N ILE A 395 -20.03 -2.40 1.63
CA ILE A 395 -19.59 -3.28 0.52
C ILE A 395 -20.53 -4.49 0.30
N PHE A 396 -21.29 -4.90 1.31
CA PHE A 396 -22.15 -6.09 1.26
C PHE A 396 -23.45 -5.84 0.49
N ALA A 397 -23.67 -4.60 0.01
CA ALA A 397 -24.73 -4.26 -0.94
C ALA A 397 -24.36 -4.52 -2.41
N CYS A 398 -23.09 -4.85 -2.72
CA CYS A 398 -22.58 -4.98 -4.09
C CYS A 398 -22.85 -6.34 -4.75
N ASP A 399 -22.80 -6.36 -6.09
CA ASP A 399 -23.06 -7.56 -6.91
C ASP A 399 -22.09 -8.70 -6.58
N LYS A 400 -20.84 -8.33 -6.26
CA LYS A 400 -19.86 -9.19 -5.59
C LYS A 400 -19.17 -8.41 -4.47
N TYR A 401 -18.73 -9.11 -3.44
CA TYR A 401 -17.92 -8.51 -2.38
C TYR A 401 -16.86 -9.49 -1.85
N ALA A 402 -15.77 -8.95 -1.31
CA ALA A 402 -14.69 -9.73 -0.72
C ALA A 402 -13.98 -8.98 0.41
N VAL A 403 -13.77 -9.64 1.55
CA VAL A 403 -13.04 -9.08 2.69
C VAL A 403 -11.69 -9.76 2.82
N TYR A 404 -10.63 -8.95 2.93
CA TYR A 404 -9.24 -9.39 2.96
C TYR A 404 -8.61 -9.05 4.31
N SER A 405 -7.70 -9.90 4.77
CA SER A 405 -6.92 -9.69 5.98
C SER A 405 -5.65 -10.54 5.93
N ALA A 406 -4.61 -10.21 6.70
CA ALA A 406 -3.41 -11.03 6.86
C ALA A 406 -3.74 -12.38 7.51
N GLN A 407 -4.80 -12.43 8.34
CA GLN A 407 -5.28 -13.65 8.96
C GLN A 407 -6.56 -14.18 8.29
N LEU A 408 -6.70 -15.51 8.31
CA LEU A 408 -7.93 -16.19 7.91
C LEU A 408 -8.93 -16.12 9.08
N LEU A 409 -10.00 -15.34 8.91
CA LEU A 409 -11.04 -15.09 9.90
C LEU A 409 -12.38 -15.67 9.46
N GLU A 410 -13.21 -16.00 10.44
CA GLU A 410 -14.61 -16.42 10.30
C GLU A 410 -15.47 -15.65 11.33
N PHE A 411 -16.50 -14.97 10.84
CA PHE A 411 -17.36 -14.10 11.63
C PHE A 411 -18.62 -14.81 12.13
N PRO A 412 -19.26 -14.35 13.23
CA PRO A 412 -20.54 -14.86 13.71
C PRO A 412 -21.66 -14.86 12.64
N SER A 413 -21.67 -13.84 11.77
CA SER A 413 -22.59 -13.75 10.62
C SER A 413 -22.27 -14.68 9.45
N GLY A 414 -21.23 -15.52 9.54
CA GLY A 414 -20.80 -16.46 8.50
C GLY A 414 -19.89 -15.87 7.43
N LEU A 415 -19.60 -14.57 7.48
CA LEU A 415 -18.58 -13.91 6.65
C LEU A 415 -17.19 -14.55 6.89
N LYS A 416 -16.36 -14.63 5.85
CA LYS A 416 -15.01 -15.22 5.91
C LYS A 416 -14.02 -14.38 5.13
N THR A 417 -12.80 -14.19 5.65
CA THR A 417 -11.76 -13.45 4.92
C THR A 417 -11.04 -14.32 3.89
N ARG A 418 -10.50 -13.62 2.89
CA ARG A 418 -9.40 -14.07 2.02
C ARG A 418 -8.07 -13.57 2.62
N LYS A 419 -7.00 -14.35 2.49
CA LYS A 419 -5.69 -14.02 3.09
C LYS A 419 -4.85 -13.15 2.16
N ILE A 420 -4.30 -12.05 2.68
CA ILE A 420 -3.17 -11.33 2.05
C ILE A 420 -1.83 -11.79 2.63
N TYR A 421 -0.79 -11.78 1.79
CA TYR A 421 0.55 -12.25 2.13
C TYR A 421 1.51 -11.07 2.41
N ALA A 422 1.12 -10.26 3.38
CA ALA A 422 1.92 -9.16 3.93
C ALA A 422 1.55 -8.93 5.40
N SER A 423 2.41 -8.24 6.15
CA SER A 423 2.01 -7.61 7.41
C SER A 423 0.99 -6.49 7.14
N GLN A 424 0.10 -6.22 8.10
CA GLN A 424 -0.78 -5.04 8.08
C GLN A 424 -0.29 -3.93 9.03
N LEU A 425 0.82 -4.15 9.73
CA LEU A 425 1.49 -3.11 10.49
C LEU A 425 2.05 -2.07 9.51
N VAL A 426 1.69 -0.81 9.71
CA VAL A 426 2.12 0.34 8.89
C VAL A 426 2.91 1.32 9.74
N GLU A 427 3.91 1.95 9.15
CA GLU A 427 4.73 2.96 9.81
C GLU A 427 4.06 4.34 9.69
N LYS A 428 4.23 5.22 10.68
CA LYS A 428 3.86 6.63 10.55
C LYS A 428 5.06 7.45 10.10
N GLY A 429 4.92 8.13 8.97
CA GLY A 429 6.01 8.84 8.32
C GLY A 429 5.54 9.71 7.16
N GLY A 430 6.45 10.04 6.25
CA GLY A 430 6.25 11.04 5.22
C GLY A 430 6.21 12.46 5.79
N GLN A 431 6.29 13.44 4.89
CA GLN A 431 6.21 14.88 5.24
C GLN A 431 4.90 15.29 5.96
N TRP A 432 3.88 14.42 5.92
CA TRP A 432 2.58 14.63 6.57
C TRP A 432 2.36 13.81 7.85
N ASN A 433 3.32 12.97 8.27
CA ASN A 433 3.20 12.07 9.42
C ASN A 433 1.94 11.18 9.38
N VAL A 434 1.72 10.54 8.23
CA VAL A 434 0.58 9.66 7.92
C VAL A 434 0.99 8.20 7.91
N ASP A 435 0.01 7.30 7.98
CA ASP A 435 0.22 5.85 7.83
C ASP A 435 0.72 5.51 6.41
N LEU A 436 1.89 4.88 6.32
CA LEU A 436 2.54 4.49 5.07
C LEU A 436 1.98 3.15 4.55
N THR A 437 0.76 3.22 4.04
CA THR A 437 -0.12 2.08 3.67
C THR A 437 0.23 1.36 2.37
N THR A 438 1.25 1.81 1.62
CA THR A 438 1.52 1.36 0.23
C THR A 438 1.78 -0.14 0.10
N ASP A 439 2.73 -0.73 0.84
CA ASP A 439 3.01 -2.19 0.82
C ASP A 439 1.74 -3.03 1.03
N VAL A 440 0.91 -2.63 2.00
CA VAL A 440 -0.30 -3.36 2.40
C VAL A 440 -1.40 -3.23 1.34
N SER A 441 -1.52 -2.07 0.70
CA SER A 441 -2.43 -1.86 -0.42
C SER A 441 -2.00 -2.64 -1.66
N MET A 442 -0.70 -2.70 -1.95
CA MET A 442 -0.16 -3.51 -3.05
C MET A 442 -0.35 -5.02 -2.78
N ALA A 443 -0.26 -5.45 -1.53
CA ALA A 443 -0.63 -6.82 -1.12
C ALA A 443 -2.12 -7.11 -1.32
N LEU A 444 -3.01 -6.19 -0.92
CA LEU A 444 -4.45 -6.29 -1.18
C LEU A 444 -4.74 -6.42 -2.68
N TRP A 445 -4.28 -5.47 -3.50
CA TRP A 445 -4.58 -5.45 -4.93
C TRP A 445 -4.03 -6.68 -5.66
N ARG A 446 -2.89 -7.24 -5.22
CA ARG A 446 -2.36 -8.49 -5.76
C ARG A 446 -3.28 -9.69 -5.51
N GLU A 447 -3.89 -9.80 -4.32
CA GLU A 447 -4.85 -10.88 -4.07
C GLU A 447 -6.17 -10.66 -4.79
N VAL A 448 -6.68 -9.41 -4.83
CA VAL A 448 -7.86 -9.04 -5.64
C VAL A 448 -7.67 -9.44 -7.11
N LEU A 449 -6.46 -9.28 -7.65
CA LEU A 449 -6.13 -9.64 -9.04
C LEU A 449 -5.99 -11.16 -9.28
N LYS A 450 -5.68 -11.96 -8.24
CA LYS A 450 -5.63 -13.42 -8.34
C LYS A 450 -7.03 -14.02 -8.49
N ASP A 451 -7.98 -13.52 -7.71
CA ASP A 451 -9.37 -13.98 -7.76
C ASP A 451 -10.01 -13.77 -9.16
N PRO A 452 -10.96 -14.62 -9.58
CA PRO A 452 -11.62 -14.46 -10.88
C PRO A 452 -12.59 -13.27 -10.91
N GLU A 453 -13.13 -12.87 -9.76
CA GLU A 453 -14.31 -12.02 -9.64
C GLU A 453 -14.16 -10.62 -10.23
N TRP A 454 -12.98 -10.01 -10.16
CA TRP A 454 -12.72 -8.69 -10.75
C TRP A 454 -12.83 -8.71 -12.29
N ARG A 455 -12.68 -9.89 -12.91
CA ARG A 455 -12.81 -10.10 -14.36
C ARG A 455 -14.27 -10.19 -14.81
N GLU A 456 -15.19 -10.43 -13.88
CA GLU A 456 -16.64 -10.58 -14.14
C GLU A 456 -17.43 -9.27 -13.98
N VAL A 457 -16.80 -8.22 -13.45
CA VAL A 457 -17.42 -6.92 -13.14
C VAL A 457 -16.82 -5.79 -14.00
N LYS A 458 -17.60 -4.74 -14.25
CA LYS A 458 -17.12 -3.53 -14.95
C LYS A 458 -16.25 -2.65 -14.04
N TRP A 459 -16.53 -2.66 -12.73
CA TRP A 459 -15.88 -1.79 -11.74
C TRP A 459 -15.44 -2.56 -10.50
N THR A 460 -14.30 -2.16 -9.92
CA THR A 460 -13.86 -2.60 -8.60
C THR A 460 -13.74 -1.40 -7.67
N VAL A 461 -14.32 -1.52 -6.47
CA VAL A 461 -14.33 -0.52 -5.40
C VAL A 461 -13.59 -1.10 -4.22
N ARG A 462 -12.66 -0.37 -3.61
CA ARG A 462 -12.20 -0.62 -2.25
C ARG A 462 -12.80 0.42 -1.31
N ALA A 463 -13.37 -0.01 -0.20
CA ALA A 463 -13.82 0.86 0.89
C ALA A 463 -13.18 0.46 2.23
N TYR A 464 -13.01 1.43 3.13
CA TYR A 464 -12.58 1.19 4.51
C TYR A 464 -13.75 0.74 5.41
N PRO A 465 -13.51 0.00 6.51
CA PRO A 465 -14.56 -0.45 7.44
C PRO A 465 -15.38 0.69 8.07
N ASP A 466 -14.72 1.80 8.41
CA ASP A 466 -15.29 2.98 9.06
C ASP A 466 -15.81 4.04 8.05
N CYS A 467 -15.87 3.70 6.76
CA CYS A 467 -16.50 4.53 5.73
C CYS A 467 -17.96 4.11 5.50
N VAL A 468 -18.90 5.07 5.58
CA VAL A 468 -20.25 4.88 5.05
C VAL A 468 -20.19 4.90 3.53
N PHE A 469 -20.12 3.72 2.92
CA PHE A 469 -20.15 3.55 1.46
C PHE A 469 -21.58 3.26 0.93
N MET A 470 -22.01 4.02 -0.08
CA MET A 470 -23.36 4.02 -0.66
C MET A 470 -23.35 3.61 -2.15
N LEU A 471 -23.54 2.32 -2.43
CA LEU A 471 -23.59 1.79 -3.80
C LEU A 471 -24.70 2.43 -4.68
N SER A 472 -25.85 2.76 -4.09
CA SER A 472 -26.97 3.41 -4.76
C SER A 472 -26.59 4.80 -5.31
N ASN A 473 -25.71 5.52 -4.60
CA ASN A 473 -25.13 6.77 -5.08
C ASN A 473 -23.99 6.50 -6.07
N LEU A 474 -23.15 5.48 -5.85
CA LEU A 474 -22.08 5.13 -6.79
C LEU A 474 -22.61 4.84 -8.20
N ARG A 475 -23.65 4.00 -8.31
CA ARG A 475 -24.21 3.56 -9.61
C ARG A 475 -24.66 4.73 -10.48
N LYS A 476 -25.16 5.83 -9.89
CA LYS A 476 -25.50 7.07 -10.61
C LYS A 476 -24.29 7.62 -11.37
N LEU A 477 -23.10 7.59 -10.77
CA LEU A 477 -21.85 8.03 -11.37
C LEU A 477 -21.32 6.99 -12.38
N LEU A 478 -21.41 5.70 -12.07
CA LEU A 478 -20.93 4.63 -12.98
C LEU A 478 -21.72 4.59 -14.29
N HIS A 479 -23.04 4.74 -14.25
CA HIS A 479 -23.86 4.86 -15.46
C HIS A 479 -23.51 6.11 -16.28
N GLN A 480 -23.08 7.21 -15.64
CA GLN A 480 -22.61 8.39 -16.34
C GLN A 480 -21.25 8.14 -17.03
N GLU A 481 -20.28 7.50 -16.36
CA GLU A 481 -19.00 7.13 -16.99
C GLU A 481 -19.16 6.12 -18.13
N GLU A 482 -20.04 5.12 -17.98
CA GLU A 482 -20.39 4.17 -19.05
C GLU A 482 -21.12 4.85 -20.23
N SER A 483 -21.76 6.01 -20.01
CA SER A 483 -22.33 6.82 -21.09
C SER A 483 -21.30 7.64 -21.86
N TYR A 484 -20.13 7.94 -21.28
CA TYR A 484 -19.04 8.66 -21.95
C TYR A 484 -18.17 7.76 -22.84
N GLY A 485 -18.20 6.44 -22.64
CA GLY A 485 -17.53 5.50 -23.54
C GLY A 485 -17.26 4.13 -22.92
N ASN A 486 -16.50 3.32 -23.65
CA ASN A 486 -16.14 1.98 -23.19
C ASN A 486 -15.03 2.06 -22.12
N VAL A 487 -15.42 1.97 -20.85
CA VAL A 487 -14.54 2.02 -19.65
C VAL A 487 -13.52 0.88 -19.55
N ASN A 488 -13.61 -0.12 -20.44
CA ASN A 488 -12.61 -1.19 -20.59
C ASN A 488 -11.59 -0.88 -21.71
N GLN A 489 -11.88 0.04 -22.63
CA GLN A 489 -10.96 0.55 -23.64
C GLN A 489 -10.22 1.80 -23.16
N GLN A 490 -10.87 2.65 -22.36
CA GLN A 490 -10.24 3.77 -21.66
C GLN A 490 -10.17 3.45 -20.15
N PRO A 491 -8.99 3.04 -19.62
CA PRO A 491 -8.75 2.93 -18.19
C PRO A 491 -9.28 4.18 -17.45
N THR A 492 -10.23 4.00 -16.54
CA THR A 492 -10.93 5.10 -15.86
C THR A 492 -10.97 4.84 -14.36
N TYR A 493 -10.76 5.88 -13.55
CA TYR A 493 -10.93 5.83 -12.09
C TYR A 493 -11.61 7.09 -11.58
N LEU A 494 -12.32 6.99 -10.45
CA LEU A 494 -13.04 8.12 -9.87
C LEU A 494 -12.18 8.83 -8.81
N ALA A 495 -12.14 10.15 -8.86
CA ALA A 495 -11.45 11.02 -7.91
C ALA A 495 -12.40 12.10 -7.39
N SER A 496 -12.08 12.69 -6.23
CA SER A 496 -12.86 13.82 -5.72
C SER A 496 -12.58 15.09 -6.53
N THR A 497 -13.55 16.01 -6.59
CA THR A 497 -13.28 17.36 -7.10
C THR A 497 -12.43 18.16 -6.13
N GLY A 498 -11.27 18.59 -6.61
CA GLY A 498 -10.30 19.36 -5.85
C GLY A 498 -8.88 18.94 -6.19
N ASN A 499 -7.95 19.24 -5.27
CA ASN A 499 -6.55 18.84 -5.32
C ASN A 499 -6.26 17.59 -4.46
N SER A 500 -7.23 17.10 -3.67
CA SER A 500 -7.12 15.92 -2.80
C SER A 500 -6.97 14.58 -3.54
N GLY A 501 -7.38 14.52 -4.80
CA GLY A 501 -7.09 13.41 -5.71
C GLY A 501 -7.90 12.14 -5.44
N PHE A 502 -7.22 10.99 -5.38
CA PHE A 502 -7.84 9.69 -5.15
C PHE A 502 -8.07 9.48 -3.64
N PRO A 503 -9.31 9.20 -3.19
CA PRO A 503 -9.58 9.07 -1.75
C PRO A 503 -8.90 7.83 -1.16
N SER A 504 -8.32 7.95 0.03
CA SER A 504 -7.74 6.80 0.76
C SER A 504 -8.80 5.76 1.14
N PHE A 505 -9.89 6.22 1.73
CA PHE A 505 -10.97 5.38 2.26
C PHE A 505 -11.95 4.85 1.21
N LEU A 506 -11.93 5.37 -0.03
CA LEU A 506 -12.80 4.96 -1.13
C LEU A 506 -12.08 5.06 -2.49
N GLN A 507 -11.59 3.93 -2.98
CA GLN A 507 -10.84 3.82 -4.24
C GLN A 507 -11.70 3.11 -5.30
N VAL A 508 -12.06 3.80 -6.39
CA VAL A 508 -12.95 3.25 -7.44
C VAL A 508 -12.24 3.23 -8.80
N MET A 509 -12.13 2.04 -9.40
CA MET A 509 -11.44 1.80 -10.68
C MET A 509 -12.32 0.97 -11.63
N SER A 510 -12.31 1.31 -12.93
CA SER A 510 -12.82 0.41 -13.96
C SER A 510 -11.93 -0.83 -14.08
N GLN A 511 -12.44 -1.92 -14.65
CA GLN A 511 -11.62 -3.11 -14.93
C GLN A 511 -10.40 -2.75 -15.80
N GLY A 512 -10.56 -1.81 -16.75
CA GLY A 512 -9.45 -1.26 -17.54
C GLY A 512 -8.39 -0.56 -16.69
N ALA A 513 -8.78 0.24 -15.69
CA ALA A 513 -7.83 0.88 -14.77
C ALA A 513 -7.11 -0.13 -13.87
N LEU A 514 -7.84 -1.03 -13.22
CA LEU A 514 -7.23 -2.04 -12.33
C LEU A 514 -6.30 -3.00 -13.10
N LYS A 515 -6.67 -3.39 -14.33
CA LYS A 515 -5.81 -4.19 -15.21
C LYS A 515 -4.53 -3.43 -15.59
N SER A 516 -4.64 -2.19 -16.09
CA SER A 516 -3.46 -1.45 -16.54
C SER A 516 -2.55 -1.02 -15.38
N LEU A 517 -3.14 -0.72 -14.21
CA LEU A 517 -2.41 -0.57 -12.95
C LEU A 517 -1.60 -1.82 -12.60
N ALA A 518 -2.19 -3.01 -12.81
CA ALA A 518 -1.47 -4.26 -12.60
C ALA A 518 -0.28 -4.40 -13.57
N GLU A 519 -0.53 -4.27 -14.87
CA GLU A 519 0.48 -4.38 -15.94
C GLU A 519 1.61 -3.34 -15.81
N LYS A 520 1.34 -2.15 -15.24
CA LYS A 520 2.32 -1.07 -15.03
C LYS A 520 2.91 -0.96 -13.63
N SER A 521 2.39 -1.68 -12.64
CA SER A 521 2.80 -1.60 -11.21
C SER A 521 4.32 -1.57 -10.99
N ARG A 522 5.06 -2.46 -11.67
CA ARG A 522 6.53 -2.50 -11.62
C ARG A 522 7.20 -1.23 -12.15
N GLU A 523 6.69 -0.67 -13.25
CA GLU A 523 7.21 0.55 -13.86
C GLU A 523 6.93 1.77 -12.96
N CYS A 524 5.72 1.83 -12.39
CA CYS A 524 5.31 2.82 -11.41
C CYS A 524 6.23 2.85 -10.18
N PHE A 525 6.56 1.69 -9.61
CA PHE A 525 7.46 1.57 -8.46
C PHE A 525 8.84 2.20 -8.74
N TRP A 526 9.47 1.83 -9.86
CA TRP A 526 10.79 2.38 -10.21
C TRP A 526 10.72 3.88 -10.53
N GLN A 527 9.68 4.35 -11.24
CA GLN A 527 9.49 5.76 -11.53
C GLN A 527 9.31 6.59 -10.24
N MET A 528 8.50 6.14 -9.29
CA MET A 528 8.31 6.84 -8.00
C MET A 528 9.56 6.83 -7.12
N ARG A 529 10.37 5.77 -7.14
CA ARG A 529 11.66 5.75 -6.42
C ARG A 529 12.64 6.83 -6.92
N PHE A 530 12.56 7.22 -8.19
CA PHE A 530 13.34 8.34 -8.73
C PHE A 530 12.78 9.74 -8.39
N TRP A 531 11.56 9.83 -7.86
CA TRP A 531 10.97 11.10 -7.38
C TRP A 531 11.32 11.40 -5.91
N GLY A 532 12.21 10.62 -5.30
CA GLY A 532 12.71 10.80 -3.93
C GLY A 532 11.76 10.28 -2.83
N ASP A 533 10.46 10.27 -3.08
CA ASP A 533 9.46 9.94 -2.08
C ASP A 533 9.09 8.44 -2.04
N THR A 534 9.80 7.65 -1.25
CA THR A 534 9.32 6.31 -0.81
C THR A 534 8.15 6.41 0.19
N GLN A 535 7.97 7.57 0.83
CA GLN A 535 7.07 7.78 1.96
C GLN A 535 5.67 8.27 1.52
N TRP A 536 5.10 7.65 0.49
CA TRP A 536 3.76 7.95 -0.02
C TRP A 536 2.69 7.04 0.61
N HIS A 537 1.54 7.64 0.98
CA HIS A 537 0.31 6.91 1.30
C HIS A 537 -0.26 6.28 0.00
N ASP A 538 -0.84 5.09 0.10
CA ASP A 538 -1.16 4.24 -1.05
C ASP A 538 -2.02 4.92 -2.13
N ALA A 539 -3.02 5.69 -1.72
CA ALA A 539 -3.92 6.40 -2.62
C ALA A 539 -3.17 7.38 -3.54
N MET A 540 -2.12 8.05 -3.04
CA MET A 540 -1.29 8.94 -3.86
C MET A 540 -0.34 8.15 -4.77
N TRP A 541 0.19 7.02 -4.31
CA TRP A 541 0.96 6.08 -5.15
C TRP A 541 0.12 5.57 -6.32
N ILE A 542 -1.10 5.11 -6.05
CA ILE A 542 -2.03 4.62 -7.06
C ILE A 542 -2.47 5.75 -8.00
N ASP A 543 -2.84 6.92 -7.47
CA ASP A 543 -3.25 8.10 -8.24
C ASP A 543 -2.19 8.55 -9.25
N GLN A 544 -0.92 8.60 -8.82
CA GLN A 544 0.18 9.04 -9.67
C GLN A 544 0.61 7.94 -10.66
N CYS A 545 0.65 6.67 -10.25
CA CYS A 545 0.81 5.55 -11.19
C CYS A 545 -0.27 5.56 -12.28
N LEU A 546 -1.53 5.78 -11.88
CA LEU A 546 -2.67 5.87 -12.80
C LEU A 546 -2.56 7.06 -13.77
N GLN A 547 -2.06 8.22 -13.35
CA GLN A 547 -1.91 9.39 -14.23
C GLN A 547 -0.65 9.34 -15.10
N GLN A 548 0.53 9.19 -14.49
CA GLN A 548 1.80 9.43 -15.16
C GLN A 548 2.22 8.22 -16.01
N THR A 549 2.05 7.00 -15.47
CA THR A 549 2.56 5.76 -16.07
C THR A 549 1.50 5.01 -16.87
N VAL A 550 0.25 4.96 -16.36
CA VAL A 550 -0.89 4.28 -17.02
C VAL A 550 -1.67 5.21 -17.96
N GLN A 551 -1.67 6.52 -17.69
CA GLN A 551 -2.46 7.53 -18.43
C GLN A 551 -3.98 7.26 -18.40
N ALA A 552 -4.48 6.74 -17.27
CA ALA A 552 -5.89 6.51 -17.01
C ALA A 552 -6.67 7.83 -16.84
N ARG A 553 -7.91 7.86 -17.34
CA ARG A 553 -8.82 8.99 -17.19
C ARG A 553 -9.27 9.12 -15.74
N ARG A 554 -8.96 10.27 -15.15
CA ARG A 554 -9.35 10.70 -13.80
C ARG A 554 -10.71 11.40 -13.84
N ALA A 555 -11.79 10.66 -13.62
CA ALA A 555 -13.14 11.21 -13.58
C ALA A 555 -13.38 11.91 -12.23
N LYS A 556 -13.61 13.23 -12.23
CA LYS A 556 -13.76 14.02 -10.98
C LYS A 556 -15.23 14.29 -10.64
N TYR A 557 -15.62 13.97 -9.41
CA TYR A 557 -17.00 14.13 -8.92
C TYR A 557 -17.05 14.81 -7.55
N THR A 558 -17.97 15.77 -7.36
CA THR A 558 -18.23 16.39 -6.04
C THR A 558 -18.93 15.42 -5.10
N GLN A 559 -19.72 14.49 -5.64
CA GLN A 559 -20.53 13.54 -4.88
C GLN A 559 -19.73 12.28 -4.48
N LEU A 560 -18.46 12.13 -4.87
CA LEU A 560 -17.72 10.89 -4.60
C LEU A 560 -17.45 10.70 -3.11
N VAL A 561 -16.93 11.73 -2.43
CA VAL A 561 -16.57 11.62 -1.02
C VAL A 561 -16.84 12.91 -0.24
N ASN A 562 -17.14 12.74 1.04
CA ASN A 562 -17.11 13.79 2.04
C ASN A 562 -16.15 13.39 3.16
N ASP A 563 -15.09 14.17 3.36
CA ASP A 563 -14.00 13.93 4.33
C ASP A 563 -14.09 14.81 5.60
N GLY A 564 -15.10 15.69 5.69
CA GLY A 564 -15.34 16.56 6.85
C GLY A 564 -16.81 16.70 7.26
N GLY A 565 -17.75 16.12 6.51
CA GLY A 565 -19.17 16.12 6.85
C GLY A 565 -19.53 15.03 7.86
N GLY A 566 -20.18 15.41 8.96
CA GLY A 566 -20.82 14.46 9.86
C GLY A 566 -22.05 13.79 9.22
N ILE A 567 -22.60 12.81 9.96
CA ILE A 567 -23.75 11.92 9.64
C ILE A 567 -24.83 12.56 8.75
N ASN A 568 -25.17 13.83 8.99
CA ASN A 568 -26.16 14.61 8.24
C ASN A 568 -25.88 14.76 6.73
N SER A 569 -24.72 14.36 6.20
CA SER A 569 -24.41 14.43 4.76
C SER A 569 -24.66 13.15 3.96
N CYS A 570 -24.93 12.02 4.62
CA CYS A 570 -24.84 10.69 3.99
C CYS A 570 -25.71 10.47 2.74
N GLU A 571 -26.87 11.14 2.63
CA GLU A 571 -27.76 11.07 1.45
C GLU A 571 -27.07 11.48 0.13
N SER A 572 -26.13 12.43 0.18
CA SER A 572 -25.62 13.14 -1.01
C SER A 572 -24.31 12.59 -1.60
N PHE A 573 -23.63 11.67 -0.91
CA PHE A 573 -22.28 11.23 -1.27
C PHE A 573 -22.19 9.71 -1.48
N VAL A 574 -21.14 9.25 -2.16
CA VAL A 574 -20.82 7.83 -2.28
C VAL A 574 -20.05 7.30 -1.06
N GLY A 575 -19.15 8.10 -0.49
CA GLY A 575 -18.43 7.79 0.75
C GLY A 575 -18.49 8.94 1.75
N THR A 576 -18.80 8.64 3.02
CA THR A 576 -18.63 9.57 4.15
C THR A 576 -17.69 8.93 5.18
N TYR A 577 -16.65 9.66 5.60
CA TYR A 577 -15.58 9.15 6.48
C TYR A 577 -15.03 10.28 7.37
N PRO A 578 -14.58 9.99 8.61
CA PRO A 578 -14.69 8.71 9.32
C PRO A 578 -16.04 8.60 10.06
N VAL A 579 -16.63 7.40 10.06
CA VAL A 579 -17.85 7.07 10.81
C VAL A 579 -17.62 5.75 11.57
N PRO A 580 -16.93 5.79 12.73
CA PRO A 580 -16.32 4.62 13.35
C PRO A 580 -17.27 3.77 14.20
N SER A 581 -18.54 4.17 14.38
CA SER A 581 -19.52 3.37 15.13
C SER A 581 -20.67 2.91 14.27
N TRP A 582 -21.11 1.66 14.49
CA TRP A 582 -22.18 1.04 13.72
C TRP A 582 -23.48 1.85 13.81
N GLU A 583 -23.82 2.38 14.97
CA GLU A 583 -25.05 3.12 15.20
C GLU A 583 -25.13 4.39 14.32
N GLN A 584 -24.00 5.07 14.11
CA GLN A 584 -23.89 6.23 13.21
C GLN A 584 -23.95 5.81 11.74
N GLN A 585 -23.23 4.75 11.34
CA GLN A 585 -23.31 4.24 9.97
C GLN A 585 -24.72 3.75 9.63
N ARG A 586 -25.35 3.03 10.55
CA ARG A 586 -26.71 2.49 10.42
C ARG A 586 -27.76 3.60 10.32
N GLN A 587 -27.56 4.75 10.98
CA GLN A 587 -28.40 5.92 10.77
C GLN A 587 -28.30 6.40 9.32
N CYS A 588 -27.08 6.51 8.77
CA CYS A 588 -26.88 6.82 7.36
C CYS A 588 -27.49 5.78 6.41
N TYR A 589 -27.40 4.48 6.73
CA TYR A 589 -28.02 3.41 5.93
C TYR A 589 -29.56 3.35 6.02
N MET A 590 -30.20 4.25 6.76
CA MET A 590 -31.67 4.41 6.80
C MET A 590 -32.18 5.69 6.10
N THR A 591 -31.29 6.52 5.53
CA THR A 591 -31.64 7.69 4.70
C THR A 591 -31.53 7.37 3.22
#